data_AF-A0A969BRF7-F1
#
_entry.id   AF-A0A969BRF7-F1
#
_cell.length_a   1.000
_cell.length_b   1.000
_cell.length_c   1.000
_cell.angle_alpha   90.00
_cell.angle_beta   90.00
_cell.angle_gamma   90.00
#
_symmetry.space_group_name_H-M   'P 1'
#
loop_
_entity.id
_entity.type
_entity.pdbx_description
1 polymer ?
#
loop_
_entity_poly.entity_id
_entity_poly.type
_entity_poly.pdbx_seq_one_letter_code
_entity_poly.pdbx_strand_id
1 'polypeptide(L)' 'MNDKVPEKYKPLFTNEEWLQHQLVVLGSWIFFAIAGVNHILVTFILKQHIVAPQ' A
#
# COMPACT_ATOMS: atom_id res chain seq x y z
N MET A 1 -4.64 -16.52 25.53
CA MET A 1 -4.01 -15.71 24.48
C MET A 1 -5.13 -15.27 23.54
N ASN A 2 -5.37 -13.96 23.43
CA ASN A 2 -6.45 -13.41 22.60
C ASN A 2 -6.16 -13.75 21.13
N ASP A 3 -7.03 -14.54 20.51
CA ASP A 3 -6.99 -14.78 19.06
C ASP A 3 -7.11 -13.44 18.34
N LYS A 4 -6.06 -13.09 17.59
CA LYS A 4 -6.00 -11.88 16.77
C LYS A 4 -6.45 -12.16 15.33
N VAL A 5 -6.51 -13.43 14.92
CA VAL A 5 -6.98 -13.85 13.61
C VAL A 5 -8.52 -13.84 13.58
N PRO A 6 -9.16 -13.09 12.65
CA PRO A 6 -10.60 -13.16 12.43
C PRO A 6 -11.05 -14.57 12.08
N GLU A 7 -12.24 -14.97 12.51
CA GLU A 7 -12.74 -16.35 12.39
C GLU A 7 -12.66 -16.93 10.97
N LYS A 8 -13.01 -16.13 9.96
CA LYS A 8 -12.91 -16.51 8.54
C LYS A 8 -11.49 -16.84 8.05
N TYR A 9 -10.46 -16.39 8.76
CA TYR A 9 -9.06 -16.54 8.37
C TYR A 9 -8.28 -17.50 9.27
N LYS A 10 -8.89 -18.00 10.36
CA LYS A 10 -8.28 -18.97 11.27
C LYS A 10 -7.82 -20.28 10.60
N PRO A 11 -8.51 -20.81 9.57
CA PRO A 11 -8.02 -22.00 8.86
C PRO A 11 -6.73 -21.76 8.05
N LEU A 12 -6.39 -20.50 7.80
CA LEU A 12 -5.30 -20.11 6.88
C LEU A 12 -4.08 -19.55 7.61
N PHE A 13 -4.27 -19.01 8.82
CA PHE A 13 -3.22 -18.30 9.55
C PHE A 13 -3.26 -18.60 11.04
N THR A 14 -2.07 -18.75 11.60
CA THR A 14 -1.81 -18.61 13.03
C THR A 14 -1.81 -17.12 13.44
N ASN A 15 -1.81 -16.85 14.75
CA ASN A 15 -1.76 -15.49 15.28
C ASN A 15 -0.49 -14.73 14.89
N GLU A 16 0.64 -15.41 14.75
CA GLU A 16 1.92 -14.80 14.35
C GLU A 16 1.92 -14.46 12.86
N GLU A 17 1.49 -15.38 12.01
CA GLU A 17 1.38 -15.16 10.57
C GLU A 17 0.37 -14.05 10.25
N TRP A 18 -0.73 -13.99 10.99
CA TRP A 18 -1.72 -12.92 10.84
C TRP A 18 -1.13 -11.54 11.18
N LEU A 19 -0.30 -11.45 12.23
CA LEU A 19 0.38 -10.20 12.57
C LEU A 19 1.32 -9.76 11.43
N GLN A 20 2.13 -10.69 10.90
CA GLN A 20 3.00 -10.40 9.76
C GLN A 20 2.20 -9.96 8.53
N HIS A 21 1.11 -10.67 8.22
CA HIS A 21 0.20 -10.32 7.13
C HIS A 21 -0.34 -8.89 7.30
N GLN A 22 -0.80 -8.52 8.49
CA GLN A 22 -1.30 -7.17 8.75
C GLN A 22 -0.23 -6.09 8.55
N LEU A 23 1.01 -6.33 8.99
CA LEU A 23 2.12 -5.40 8.80
C LEU A 23 2.46 -5.23 7.31
N VAL A 24 2.54 -6.32 6.57
CA VAL A 24 2.84 -6.27 5.13
C VAL A 24 1.72 -5.57 4.37
N VAL A 25 0.45 -5.91 4.62
CA VAL A 25 -0.70 -5.26 3.95
C VAL A 25 -0.70 -3.75 4.20
N LEU A 26 -0.51 -3.31 5.45
CA LEU A 26 -0.44 -1.88 5.76
C LEU A 26 0.75 -1.20 5.08
N GLY A 27 1.94 -1.82 5.14
CA GLY A 27 3.14 -1.31 4.47
C GLY A 27 2.96 -1.19 2.97
N SER A 28 2.36 -2.18 2.32
CA SER A 28 2.05 -2.15 0.89
C SER A 28 1.08 -1.03 0.53
N TRP A 29 0.02 -0.81 1.32
CA TRP A 29 -0.92 0.29 1.07
C TRP A 29 -0.25 1.67 1.18
N ILE A 30 0.60 1.86 2.19
CA ILE A 30 1.38 3.11 2.34
C ILE A 30 2.31 3.30 1.14
N PHE A 31 3.03 2.25 0.74
CA PHE A 31 3.92 2.30 -0.41
C PHE A 31 3.16 2.66 -1.70
N PHE A 32 2.05 1.98 -1.99
CA PHE A 32 1.27 2.25 -3.20
C PHE A 32 0.64 3.64 -3.21
N ALA A 33 0.20 4.15 -2.06
CA ALA A 33 -0.31 5.52 -1.96
C ALA A 33 0.77 6.55 -2.31
N ILE A 34 1.96 6.43 -1.71
CA ILE A 34 3.09 7.33 -1.97
C ILE A 34 3.54 7.22 -3.43
N ALA A 35 3.69 5.99 -3.93
CA ALA A 35 4.08 5.74 -5.30
C ALA A 35 3.06 6.35 -6.28
N GLY A 36 1.76 6.14 -6.06
CA GLY A 36 0.70 6.70 -6.88
C GLY A 36 0.73 8.23 -6.92
N VAL A 37 0.86 8.88 -5.76
CA VAL A 37 0.99 10.34 -5.67
C VAL A 37 2.22 10.84 -6.44
N ASN A 38 3.37 10.18 -6.28
CA ASN A 38 4.58 10.55 -7.02
C ASN A 38 4.41 10.41 -8.53
N HIS A 39 3.80 9.32 -9.01
CA HIS A 39 3.57 9.13 -10.44
C HIS A 39 2.62 10.19 -11.00
N ILE A 40 1.57 10.56 -10.25
CA ILE A 40 0.66 11.64 -10.63
C ILE A 40 1.45 12.96 -10.71
N LEU A 41 2.15 13.35 -9.64
CA LEU A 41 2.90 14.60 -9.60
C LEU A 41 3.93 14.69 -10.71
N VAL A 42 4.75 13.66 -10.91
CA VAL A 42 5.75 13.62 -11.98
C VAL A 42 5.09 13.73 -13.34
N THR A 43 4.00 13.01 -13.58
CA THR A 43 3.28 13.08 -14.87
C THR A 43 2.73 14.48 -15.12
N PHE A 44 2.13 15.11 -14.12
CA PHE A 44 1.60 16.47 -14.23
C PHE A 44 2.73 17.49 -14.44
N ILE A 45 3.80 17.44 -13.63
CA ILE A 45 4.94 18.37 -13.72
C ILE A 45 5.68 18.22 -15.06
N LEU A 46 5.98 16.99 -15.49
CA LEU A 46 6.62 16.74 -16.78
C LEU A 46 5.75 17.21 -17.95
N LYS A 47 4.43 17.01 -17.87
CA LYS A 47 3.50 17.46 -18.92
C LYS A 47 3.43 18.99 -19.00
N GLN A 48 3.51 19.71 -17.88
CA GLN A 48 3.56 21.19 -17.89
C GLN A 48 4.85 21.71 -18.56
N HIS A 49 5.99 21.05 -18.36
CA HIS A 49 7.28 21.49 -18.90
C HIS A 49 7.55 21.08 -20.36
N ILE A 50 6.89 20.04 -20.89
CA ILE A 50 7.09 19.57 -22.27
C ILE A 50 6.08 20.19 -23.26
N VAL A 51 4.88 20.57 -22.80
CA VAL A 51 3.76 20.97 -23.70
C VAL A 51 3.49 22.48 -23.71
N ALA A 52 4.10 23.26 -22.82
CA ALA A 52 4.07 24.72 -22.92
C ALA A 52 5.27 25.20 -23.76
N PRO A 53 5.11 25.50 -25.07
CA PRO A 53 6.10 26.28 -25.77
C PRO A 53 6.21 27.65 -25.08
N GLN A 54 7.44 28.05 -24.77
CA GLN A 54 7.77 29.44 -24.44
C GLN A 54 7.39 30.33 -25.62
#